data_AF-A0A6J4KZW3-F1
#
_entry.id   AF-A0A6J4KZW3-F1
#
_cell.length_a   1.000
_cell.length_b   1.000
_cell.length_c   1.000
_cell.angle_alpha   90.00
_cell.angle_beta   90.00
_cell.angle_gamma   90.00
#
_symmetry.space_group_name_H-M   'P 1'
#
loop_
_entity.id
_entity.type
_entity.pdbx_description
1 polymer ?
#
loop_
_entity_poly.entity_id
_entity_poly.type
_entity_poly.pdbx_seq_one_letter_code
_entity_poly.pdbx_strand_id
1 'polypeptide(L)'
;MCGDALPLTEGATYAEAHHIKPLGAPHGGPDVAENILVLCPNHHVLCDYGALRLDLDDLRQHPEHAIGEQFVAYHNEAVLKE
;
A
#
# COMPACT_ATOMS: atom_id res chain seq x y z
N MET A 1 4.71 -7.36 5.55
CA MET A 1 4.24 -7.64 4.17
C MET A 1 5.22 -8.56 3.43
N CYS A 2 4.77 -9.41 2.49
CA CYS A 2 5.57 -10.56 2.05
C CYS A 2 6.91 -10.24 1.37
N GLY A 3 7.07 -9.06 0.77
CA GLY A 3 8.31 -8.68 0.08
C GLY A 3 8.51 -9.34 -1.29
N ASP A 4 7.51 -10.09 -1.78
CA ASP A 4 7.55 -10.74 -3.09
C ASP A 4 7.25 -9.75 -4.22
N ALA A 5 7.94 -9.93 -5.33
CA ALA A 5 7.54 -9.39 -6.63
C ALA A 5 7.26 -10.57 -7.57
N LEU A 6 6.24 -10.46 -8.41
CA LEU A 6 5.88 -11.53 -9.35
C LEU A 6 6.94 -11.61 -10.46
N PRO A 7 7.55 -12.78 -10.71
CA PRO A 7 8.49 -12.94 -11.80
C PRO A 7 7.76 -12.86 -13.14
N LEU A 8 8.33 -12.12 -14.08
CA LEU A 8 7.91 -12.04 -15.48
C LEU A 8 8.97 -12.69 -16.40
N THR A 9 8.79 -12.56 -17.70
CA THR A 9 9.79 -12.99 -18.69
C THR A 9 11.06 -12.14 -18.59
N GLU A 10 12.19 -12.71 -19.05
CA GLU A 10 13.47 -11.99 -19.16
C GLU A 10 14.02 -11.44 -17.84
N GLY A 11 13.66 -12.04 -16.70
CA GLY A 11 14.12 -11.62 -15.37
C GLY A 11 13.47 -10.34 -14.86
N ALA A 12 12.47 -9.82 -15.57
CA ALA A 12 11.65 -8.72 -15.07
C ALA A 12 10.78 -9.17 -13.89
N THR A 13 10.34 -8.21 -13.08
CA THR A 13 9.42 -8.45 -11.96
C THR A 13 8.27 -7.46 -12.00
N TYR A 14 7.16 -7.82 -11.35
CA TYR A 14 5.95 -7.01 -11.28
C TYR A 14 5.50 -6.83 -9.83
N ALA A 15 5.13 -5.59 -9.52
CA ALA A 15 4.51 -5.16 -8.28
C ALA A 15 3.56 -4.01 -8.60
N GLU A 16 2.65 -3.71 -7.67
CA GLU A 16 1.57 -2.74 -7.85
C GLU A 16 1.74 -1.58 -6.86
N ALA A 17 1.55 -0.36 -7.35
CA ALA A 17 1.50 0.82 -6.51
C ALA A 17 0.07 0.99 -5.97
N HIS A 18 -0.05 1.12 -4.66
CA HIS A 18 -1.32 1.23 -3.96
C HIS A 18 -1.37 2.53 -3.16
N HIS A 19 -2.39 3.36 -3.40
CA HIS A 19 -2.64 4.52 -2.54
C HIS A 19 -3.23 4.07 -1.20
N ILE A 20 -2.50 4.29 -0.11
CA ILE A 20 -2.90 3.89 1.25
C ILE A 20 -4.22 4.58 1.65
N LYS A 21 -4.30 5.90 1.44
CA LYS A 21 -5.54 6.65 1.47
C LYS A 21 -6.06 6.78 0.03
N PRO A 22 -7.22 6.19 -0.31
CA PRO A 22 -7.71 6.21 -1.68
C PRO A 22 -7.92 7.62 -2.23
N LEU A 23 -7.64 7.80 -3.52
CA LEU A 23 -7.89 9.05 -4.23
C LEU A 23 -9.39 9.32 -4.39
N GLY A 24 -9.77 10.58 -4.60
CA GLY A 24 -11.14 10.96 -4.94
C GLY A 24 -12.17 10.72 -3.83
N ALA A 25 -13.44 10.98 -4.09
CA ALA A 25 -14.50 10.78 -3.11
C ALA A 25 -14.73 9.28 -2.81
N PRO A 26 -14.99 8.88 -1.55
CA PRO A 26 -15.21 9.73 -0.37
C PRO A 26 -13.93 10.08 0.42
N HIS A 27 -12.78 9.49 0.08
CA HIS A 27 -11.59 9.53 0.94
C HIS A 27 -10.73 10.79 0.74
N GLY A 28 -10.50 11.19 -0.52
CA GLY A 28 -9.76 12.40 -0.89
C GLY A 28 -8.27 12.30 -0.54
N GLY A 29 -7.66 11.14 -0.74
CA GLY A 29 -6.21 10.96 -0.62
C GLY A 29 -5.45 11.78 -1.67
N PRO A 30 -4.25 12.28 -1.34
CA PRO A 30 -3.37 12.96 -2.29
C PRO A 30 -2.57 11.95 -3.14
N ASP A 31 -2.23 12.34 -4.36
CA ASP A 31 -1.31 11.59 -5.23
C ASP A 31 0.14 12.00 -4.96
N VAL A 32 0.73 11.42 -3.91
CA VAL A 32 2.08 11.71 -3.42
C VAL A 32 2.77 10.42 -2.98
N ALA A 33 4.10 10.38 -3.02
CA ALA A 33 4.89 9.18 -2.73
C ALA A 33 4.65 8.62 -1.32
N GLU A 34 4.44 9.50 -0.34
CA GLU A 34 4.18 9.15 1.06
C GLU A 34 2.85 8.40 1.22
N ASN A 35 1.93 8.57 0.29
CA ASN A 35 0.63 7.90 0.29
C ASN A 35 0.64 6.60 -0.54
N ILE A 36 1.80 6.11 -0.98
CA ILE A 36 1.88 4.93 -1.86
C ILE A 36 2.66 3.81 -1.18
N LEU A 37 2.17 2.58 -1.32
CA LEU A 37 2.92 1.35 -1.05
C LEU A 37 3.16 0.58 -2.35
N VAL A 38 4.30 -0.10 -2.43
CA VAL A 38 4.58 -1.07 -3.51
C VAL A 38 4.30 -2.47 -2.98
N LEU A 39 3.32 -3.15 -3.58
CA LEU A 39 2.71 -4.38 -3.09
C LEU A 39 2.79 -5.50 -4.13
N CYS A 40 2.80 -6.76 -3.70
CA CYS A 40 2.42 -7.84 -4.61
C CYS A 40 0.89 -7.83 -4.84
N PRO A 41 0.37 -8.39 -5.94
CA PRO A 41 -1.06 -8.27 -6.25
C PRO A 41 -1.99 -8.87 -5.21
N ASN A 42 -1.55 -9.92 -4.51
CA ASN A 42 -2.34 -10.52 -3.44
C ASN A 42 -2.53 -9.56 -2.25
N HIS A 43 -1.48 -8.86 -1.83
CA HIS A 43 -1.61 -7.89 -0.74
C HIS A 43 -2.29 -6.60 -1.22
N HIS A 44 -2.07 -6.23 -2.49
CA HIS A 44 -2.74 -5.08 -3.08
C HIS A 44 -4.26 -5.21 -3.02
N VAL A 45 -4.80 -6.34 -3.51
CA VAL A 45 -6.25 -6.56 -3.46
C VAL A 45 -6.77 -6.65 -2.03
N LEU A 46 -6.00 -7.18 -1.07
CA LEU A 46 -6.43 -7.18 0.34
C LEU A 46 -6.51 -5.75 0.92
N CYS A 47 -5.57 -4.86 0.57
CA CYS A 47 -5.64 -3.45 0.96
C CYS A 47 -6.83 -2.73 0.30
N ASP A 48 -7.03 -2.90 -1.01
CA ASP A 48 -8.13 -2.28 -1.77
C ASP A 48 -9.51 -2.60 -1.17
N TYR A 49 -9.69 -3.85 -0.73
CA TYR A 49 -10.97 -4.28 -0.15
C TYR A 49 -11.09 -3.99 1.35
N GLY A 50 -10.04 -3.45 1.98
CA GLY A 50 -10.00 -3.18 3.42
C GLY A 50 -9.89 -4.46 4.26
N ALA A 51 -9.32 -5.53 3.71
CA ALA A 51 -9.19 -6.84 4.35
C ALA A 51 -7.83 -7.06 5.04
N LEU A 52 -6.94 -6.06 5.00
CA LEU A 52 -5.62 -6.11 5.61
C LEU A 52 -5.37 -4.85 6.43
N ARG A 53 -5.05 -5.06 7.71
CA ARG A 53 -4.53 -4.00 8.58
C ARG A 53 -3.07 -3.72 8.23
N LEU A 54 -2.69 -2.45 8.24
CA LEU A 54 -1.33 -2.01 7.99
C LEU A 54 -0.60 -1.67 9.30
N ASP A 55 0.65 -2.11 9.40
CA ASP A 55 1.57 -1.74 10.48
C ASP A 55 2.89 -1.28 9.86
N LEU A 56 3.44 -0.15 10.33
CA LEU A 56 4.69 0.41 9.82
C LEU A 56 5.88 -0.52 10.08
N ASP A 57 5.86 -1.29 11.17
CA ASP A 57 6.92 -2.24 11.51
C ASP A 57 6.94 -3.44 10.55
N ASP A 58 5.79 -3.77 9.93
CA ASP A 58 5.65 -4.83 8.94
C ASP A 58 5.97 -4.36 7.51
N LEU A 59 6.15 -3.04 7.30
CA LEU A 59 6.44 -2.45 6.00
C LEU A 59 7.95 -2.27 5.81
N ARG A 60 8.45 -2.75 4.67
CA ARG A 60 9.85 -2.61 4.31
C ARG A 60 10.15 -1.14 3.98
N GLN A 61 10.94 -0.51 4.82
CA GLN A 61 11.36 0.89 4.65
C GLN A 61 12.47 1.02 3.60
N HIS A 62 12.42 2.08 2.79
CA HIS A 62 13.50 2.46 1.87
C HIS A 62 13.96 3.90 2.20
N PRO A 63 15.27 4.20 2.22
CA PRO A 63 15.77 5.52 2.67
C PRO A 63 15.21 6.73 1.90
N GLU A 64 14.84 6.53 0.64
CA GLU A 64 14.30 7.58 -0.24
C GLU A 64 12.76 7.55 -0.36
N HIS A 65 12.09 6.64 0.36
CA HIS A 65 10.63 6.52 0.37
C HIS A 65 10.14 6.51 1.82
N ALA A 66 9.72 7.68 2.28
CA ALA A 66 9.09 7.83 3.59
C ALA A 66 7.59 7.57 3.45
N ILE A 67 7.08 6.55 4.15
CA ILE A 67 5.64 6.28 4.19
C ILE A 67 5.00 7.26 5.19
N GLY A 68 3.92 7.93 4.78
CA GLY A 68 3.20 8.86 5.63
C GLY A 68 2.37 8.10 6.68
N GLU A 69 2.78 8.16 7.94
CA GLU A 69 2.09 7.49 9.06
C GLU A 69 0.62 7.86 9.15
N GLN A 70 0.28 9.11 8.80
CA GLN A 70 -1.11 9.59 8.77
C GLN A 70 -1.99 8.82 7.79
N PHE A 71 -1.43 8.32 6.69
CA PHE A 71 -2.19 7.55 5.71
C PHE A 71 -2.42 6.11 6.20
N VAL A 72 -1.41 5.52 6.84
CA VAL A 72 -1.54 4.20 7.48
C VAL A 72 -2.60 4.24 8.58
N ALA A 73 -2.57 5.28 9.42
CA ALA A 73 -3.61 5.52 10.43
C ALA A 73 -5.00 5.66 9.81
N TYR A 74 -5.13 6.47 8.75
CA TYR A 74 -6.40 6.66 8.04
C TYR A 74 -6.93 5.36 7.42
N HIS A 75 -6.08 4.55 6.78
CA HIS A 75 -6.47 3.26 6.22
C HIS A 75 -7.07 2.36 7.31
N ASN A 76 -6.36 2.23 8.43
CA ASN A 76 -6.80 1.37 9.54
C ASN A 76 -8.08 1.87 10.24
N GLU A 77 -8.39 3.16 10.16
CA GLU A 77 -9.60 3.76 10.76
C GLU A 77 -10.79 3.77 9.79
N ALA A 78 -10.57 4.10 8.51
CA ALA A 78 -11.63 4.48 7.58
C ALA A 78 -11.75 3.59 6.33
N VAL A 79 -10.76 2.72 6.07
CA VAL A 79 -10.75 1.80 4.91
C VAL A 79 -10.89 0.35 5.35
N LEU A 80 -10.23 -0.02 6.45
CA LEU A 80 -10.30 -1.36 7.04
C LEU A 80 -11.76 -1.74 7.37
N LYS A 81 -12.15 -2.95 6.97
CA LYS A 81 -13.47 -3.53 7.24
C LYS A 81 -13.26 -4.72 8.17
N GLU A 82 -13.60 -4.52 9.44
CA GLU A 82 -13.65 -5.61 10.44
C GLU A 82 -14.86 -6.52 10.23
#